data_AF-A0A3D5B962-F1
#
_entry.id   AF-A0A3D5B962-F1
#
_cell.length_a   1.000
_cell.length_b   1.000
_cell.length_c   1.000
_cell.angle_alpha   90.00
_cell.angle_beta   90.00
_cell.angle_gamma   90.00
#
_symmetry.space_group_name_H-M   'P 1'
#
loop_
_entity.id
_entity.type
_entity.pdbx_description
1 polymer ?
#
loop_
_entity_poly.entity_id
_entity_poly.type
_entity_poly.pdbx_seq_one_letter_code
_entity_poly.pdbx_strand_id
1 'polypeptide(L)' 'MKREIKIGNKWVGDGHPTYVIAEIGINHNGDVQVAKDLIKAAHDAHVDAVKFQKRTPEICVPDAQKGQMRDTPWGY' A
#
# COMPACT_ATOMS: atom_id res chain seq x y z
N MET A 1 -16.34 1.96 26.41
CA MET A 1 -16.84 2.64 25.19
C MET A 1 -16.36 1.86 23.98
N LYS A 2 -17.11 1.84 22.87
CA LYS A 2 -16.63 1.26 21.60
C LYS A 2 -15.52 2.13 21.02
N ARG A 3 -14.47 1.52 20.48
CA ARG A 3 -13.39 2.20 19.76
C ARG A 3 -13.67 2.09 18.28
N GLU A 4 -13.99 3.21 17.63
CA GLU A 4 -14.33 3.24 16.22
C GLU A 4 -13.90 4.56 15.56
N ILE A 5 -13.61 4.49 14.25
CA ILE A 5 -13.27 5.63 13.40
C ILE A 5 -13.96 5.49 12.05
N LYS A 6 -14.31 6.61 11.41
CA LYS A 6 -14.83 6.62 10.05
C LYS A 6 -13.71 6.89 9.05
N ILE A 7 -13.53 6.01 8.07
CA ILE A 7 -12.61 6.17 6.94
C ILE A 7 -13.44 6.23 5.65
N GLY A 8 -13.50 7.41 5.04
CA GLY A 8 -14.40 7.67 3.91
C GLY A 8 -15.85 7.38 4.30
N ASN A 9 -16.44 6.36 3.67
CA ASN A 9 -17.84 5.96 3.91
C ASN A 9 -17.99 4.73 4.82
N LYS A 10 -16.90 4.16 5.36
CA LYS A 10 -16.93 2.95 6.21
C LYS A 10 -16.50 3.25 7.65
N TRP A 11 -17.11 2.54 8.60
CA TRP A 11 -16.69 2.52 10.00
C TRP A 11 -15.69 1.38 10.23
N VAL A 12 -14.66 1.65 11.02
CA VAL A 12 -13.60 0.70 11.37
C VAL A 12 -13.47 0.66 12.88
N GLY A 13 -13.53 -0.52 13.48
CA GLY A 13 -13.42 -0.69 14.93
C GLY A 13 -14.38 -1.73 15.50
N ASP A 14 -14.66 -1.63 16.81
CA ASP A 14 -15.41 -2.62 17.56
C ASP A 14 -16.85 -2.82 17.00
N GLY A 15 -17.11 -3.99 16.41
CA GLY A 15 -18.44 -4.36 15.88
C GLY A 15 -18.68 -4.01 14.40
N HIS A 16 -17.67 -3.54 13.67
CA HIS A 16 -17.73 -3.30 12.22
C HIS A 16 -16.95 -4.38 11.44
N PRO A 17 -17.24 -4.59 10.14
CA PRO A 17 -16.46 -5.49 9.30
C PRO A 17 -14.97 -5.13 9.24
N THR A 18 -14.13 -6.13 8.97
CA THR A 18 -12.70 -5.90 8.73
C THR A 18 -12.50 -4.95 7.56
N TYR A 19 -11.64 -3.95 7.75
CA TYR A 19 -11.23 -3.01 6.71
C TYR A 19 -9.92 -3.47 6.07
N VAL A 20 -9.98 -3.90 4.81
CA VAL A 20 -8.88 -4.47 4.04
C VAL A 20 -8.24 -3.40 3.17
N ILE A 21 -6.93 -3.22 3.35
CA ILE A 21 -6.12 -2.29 2.56
C ILE A 21 -5.17 -3.08 1.67
N ALA A 22 -5.29 -2.94 0.36
CA ALA A 22 -4.30 -3.44 -0.58
C ALA A 22 -3.07 -2.52 -0.58
N GLU A 23 -1.96 -3.00 -0.04
CA GLU A 23 -0.69 -2.27 -0.04
C GLU A 23 -0.01 -2.39 -1.41
N ILE A 24 -0.21 -1.37 -2.27
CA ILE A 24 0.51 -1.26 -3.54
C ILE A 24 1.96 -0.84 -3.29
N GLY A 25 2.20 0.01 -2.29
CA GLY A 25 3.54 0.40 -1.89
C GLY A 25 4.30 1.08 -3.03
N ILE A 26 5.36 0.42 -3.50
CA ILE A 26 6.20 0.83 -4.65
C ILE A 26 6.18 -0.20 -5.79
N ASN A 27 5.29 -1.19 -5.75
CA ASN A 27 5.25 -2.32 -6.71
C ASN A 27 4.91 -1.91 -8.14
N HIS A 28 4.56 -0.64 -8.35
CA HIS A 28 4.36 -0.04 -9.66
C HIS A 28 5.68 0.34 -10.36
N ASN A 29 6.84 0.23 -9.71
CA ASN A 29 8.17 0.47 -10.30
C ASN A 29 8.33 1.83 -11.00
N GLY A 30 7.62 2.85 -10.52
CA GLY A 30 7.61 4.18 -11.14
C GLY A 30 6.74 4.31 -12.39
N ASP A 31 6.09 3.24 -12.86
CA ASP A 31 5.19 3.25 -14.01
C ASP A 31 3.75 3.55 -13.58
N VAL A 32 3.17 4.61 -14.13
CA VAL A 32 1.79 5.04 -13.85
C VAL A 32 0.76 4.05 -14.39
N GLN A 33 1.02 3.39 -15.51
CA GLN A 33 0.12 2.41 -16.07
C GLN A 33 0.04 1.17 -15.18
N VAL A 34 1.20 0.66 -14.71
CA VAL A 34 1.24 -0.43 -13.73
C VAL A 34 0.50 -0.04 -12.44
N ALA A 35 0.65 1.21 -11.96
CA ALA A 35 -0.10 1.68 -10.80
C ALA A 35 -1.63 1.62 -11.02
N LYS A 36 -2.12 2.01 -12.21
CA LYS A 36 -3.55 1.92 -12.54
C LYS A 36 -4.03 0.48 -12.61
N ASP A 37 -3.23 -0.42 -13.17
CA ASP A 37 -3.57 -1.84 -13.28
C ASP A 37 -3.64 -2.50 -11.90
N LEU A 38 -2.74 -2.13 -10.99
CA LEU A 38 -2.78 -2.57 -9.59
C LEU A 38 -4.01 -2.03 -8.84
N ILE A 39 -4.42 -0.77 -9.10
CA ILE A 39 -5.67 -0.22 -8.55
C ILE A 39 -6.88 -1.01 -9.06
N LYS A 40 -6.90 -1.33 -10.36
CA LYS A 40 -7.98 -2.12 -10.96
C LYS A 40 -8.06 -3.52 -10.34
N ALA A 41 -6.92 -4.21 -10.20
CA ALA A 41 -6.88 -5.53 -9.56
C ALA A 41 -7.36 -5.49 -8.10
N ALA A 42 -6.99 -4.45 -7.34
CA ALA A 42 -7.47 -4.26 -5.97
C ALA A 42 -8.99 -4.03 -5.92
N HIS A 43 -9.53 -3.19 -6.82
CA HIS A 43 -10.97 -2.98 -6.94
C HIS A 43 -11.71 -4.28 -7.25
N ASP A 44 -11.21 -5.08 -8.19
CA ASP A 44 -11.81 -6.34 -8.61
C ASP A 44 -11.72 -7.41 -7.49
N ALA A 45 -10.77 -7.28 -6.56
CA ALA A 45 -10.68 -8.07 -5.33
C ALA A 45 -11.58 -7.56 -4.17
N HIS A 46 -12.38 -6.52 -4.40
CA HIS A 46 -13.31 -5.93 -3.43
C HIS A 46 -12.66 -5.45 -2.11
N VAL A 47 -11.42 -4.97 -2.16
CA VAL A 47 -10.79 -4.34 -0.99
C VAL A 47 -11.41 -2.96 -0.68
N ASP A 48 -11.22 -2.48 0.55
CA ASP A 48 -11.79 -1.21 0.99
C ASP A 48 -10.98 0.02 0.53
N ALA A 49 -9.66 -0.15 0.41
CA ALA A 49 -8.74 0.89 -0.02
C ALA A 49 -7.47 0.31 -0.64
N VAL A 50 -6.78 1.15 -1.40
CA VAL A 50 -5.39 0.94 -1.82
C VAL A 50 -4.48 1.90 -1.07
N LYS A 51 -3.24 1.51 -0.81
CA LYS A 51 -2.24 2.38 -0.17
C LYS A 51 -0.94 2.42 -0.97
N PHE A 52 -0.45 3.62 -1.22
CA PHE A 52 0.83 3.92 -1.86
C PHE A 52 1.82 4.48 -0.86
N GLN A 53 3.12 4.36 -1.17
CA GLN A 53 4.17 4.96 -0.37
C GLN A 53 4.72 6.20 -1.06
N LYS A 54 4.43 7.37 -0.49
CA LYS A 54 5.07 8.62 -0.92
C LYS A 54 6.49 8.66 -0.35
N ARG A 55 7.48 8.54 -1.22
CA ARG A 55 8.91 8.53 -0.84
C ARG A 55 9.67 9.59 -1.61
N THR A 56 10.69 10.14 -0.95
CA THR A 56 11.77 10.92 -1.58
C THR A 56 13.04 10.13 -1.26
N PRO A 57 13.50 9.24 -2.16
CA PRO A 57 14.58 8.28 -1.88
C PRO A 57 15.84 8.94 -1.31
N GLU A 58 16.12 10.17 -1.71
CA GLU A 58 17.25 10.97 -1.26
C GLU A 58 17.20 11.25 0.25
N ILE A 59 15.98 11.38 0.80
CA ILE A 59 15.71 11.70 2.20
C ILE A 59 15.49 10.44 3.03
N CYS A 60 14.78 9.44 2.48
CA CYS A 60 14.31 8.29 3.24
C CYS A 60 15.21 7.05 3.15
N VAL A 61 16.27 7.07 2.35
CA VAL A 61 17.22 5.95 2.22
C VAL A 61 18.62 6.45 2.59
N PRO A 62 19.27 5.87 3.62
CA PRO A 62 20.67 6.19 3.93
C PRO A 62 21.57 5.93 2.72
N ASP A 63 22.55 6.79 2.46
CA ASP A 63 23.43 6.68 1.29
C ASP A 63 24.08 5.31 1.16
N ALA A 64 24.56 4.75 2.27
CA ALA A 64 25.18 3.42 2.29
C ALA A 64 24.23 2.29 1.86
N GLN A 65 22.91 2.50 1.95
CA GLN A 65 21.88 1.53 1.56
C GLN A 65 21.35 1.76 0.14
N LYS A 66 21.67 2.91 -0.49
CA LYS A 66 21.23 3.19 -1.87
C LYS A 66 21.90 2.21 -2.83
N GLY A 67 21.12 1.61 -3.73
CA GLY A 67 21.62 0.67 -4.75
C GLY A 67 22.05 -0.71 -4.22
N GLN A 68 21.96 -0.98 -2.90
CA GLN A 68 22.18 -2.32 -2.39
C GLN A 68 21.01 -3.23 -2.78
N MET A 69 21.28 -4.20 -3.63
CA MET A 69 20.32 -5.24 -3.98
C MET A 69 20.11 -6.14 -2.76
N ARG A 70 18.85 -6.41 -2.41
CA ARG A 70 18.49 -7.21 -1.24
C ARG A 70 17.93 -8.54 -1.70
N ASP A 71 18.38 -9.61 -1.06
CA ASP A 71 17.77 -10.92 -1.25
C ASP A 71 16.38 -10.91 -0.64
N THR A 72 15.39 -11.30 -1.44
CA THR A 72 14.02 -11.50 -0.95
C THR A 72 13.58 -12.94 -1.21
N PRO A 73 12.69 -13.51 -0.38
CA PRO A 73 12.10 -14.83 -0.64
C PRO A 73 11.31 -14.92 -1.95
N TRP A 74 11.04 -13.77 -2.59
CA TRP A 74 10.15 -13.63 -3.74
C TRP A 74 10.89 -13.33 -5.05
N GLY A 75 12.24 -13.28 -5.02
CA GLY A 75 13.09 -12.98 -6.18
C GLY A 75 13.56 -11.53 -6.27
N TYR A 76 14.16 -11.19 -7.43
CA TYR A 76 14.57 -9.84 -7.82
C TYR A 76 13.63 -9.29 -8.89
#